data_AF-A0A7W8A0V3-F1
#
_entry.id   AF-A0A7W8A0V3-F1
#
_cell.length_a   1.000
_cell.length_b   1.000
_cell.length_c   1.000
_cell.angle_alpha   90.00
_cell.angle_beta   90.00
_cell.angle_gamma   90.00
#
_symmetry.space_group_name_H-M   'P 1'
#
loop_
_entity.id
_entity.type
_entity.pdbx_description
1 polymer ?
#
loop_
_entity_poly.entity_id
_entity_poly.type
_entity_poly.pdbx_seq_one_letter_code
_entity_poly.pdbx_strand_id
1 'polypeptide(L)'
;MEGSVLTEVLQRVAEGRGGVLGVDPGLEIEPDDSWTAVSELVREPYTLMGELVERTAGRWNAPRHVGAALLWKTYGYWHMFPMALGWALDGRVPVMKFRDTYFKVSDAGVTIGASRITWGTGSEAIAGAVAESQAPLVKILSRMARVGERTLWGSTAEAVAHPLTQVVKGDYMTLLREIGKPVDGLLTPSGDGYFRKTCCLWITLPDVEPCSTCCVLARN
;
A
#
# COMPACT_ATOMS: atom_id res chain seq x y z
N MET A 1 15.24 3.90 -23.05
CA MET A 1 14.98 2.75 -22.16
C MET A 1 13.55 2.36 -22.45
N GLU A 2 13.33 1.24 -23.14
CA GLU A 2 11.99 0.79 -23.48
C GLU A 2 11.28 0.41 -22.17
N GLY A 3 10.15 1.05 -21.88
CA GLY A 3 9.41 0.83 -20.64
C GLY A 3 8.91 -0.61 -20.58
N SER A 4 8.92 -1.22 -19.39
CA SER A 4 8.18 -2.45 -19.18
C SER A 4 6.67 -2.22 -19.36
N VAL A 5 5.92 -3.26 -19.73
CA VAL A 5 4.44 -3.22 -19.78
C VAL A 5 3.87 -2.64 -18.49
N LEU A 6 4.48 -2.98 -17.35
CA LEU A 6 4.11 -2.45 -16.05
C LEU A 6 4.27 -0.92 -15.95
N THR A 7 5.44 -0.38 -16.31
CA THR A 7 5.69 1.07 -16.24
C THR A 7 4.76 1.84 -17.20
N GLU A 8 4.39 1.26 -18.35
CA GLU A 8 3.37 1.84 -19.22
C GLU A 8 1.98 1.85 -18.58
N VAL A 9 1.60 0.78 -17.88
CA VAL A 9 0.33 0.72 -17.12
C VAL A 9 0.34 1.76 -16.00
N LEU A 10 1.43 1.88 -15.24
CA LEU A 10 1.56 2.87 -14.17
C LEU A 10 1.44 4.29 -14.70
N GLN A 11 2.08 4.58 -15.84
CA GLN A 11 2.00 5.86 -16.51
C GLN A 11 0.55 6.19 -16.92
N ARG A 12 -0.17 5.25 -17.54
CA ARG A 12 -1.59 5.42 -17.89
C ARG A 12 -2.47 5.65 -16.66
N VAL A 13 -2.22 4.93 -15.56
CA VAL A 13 -2.96 5.12 -14.30
C VAL A 13 -2.67 6.51 -13.71
N ALA A 14 -1.43 6.98 -13.77
CA ALA A 14 -1.08 8.33 -13.33
C ALA A 14 -1.79 9.40 -14.15
N GLU A 15 -1.77 9.29 -15.48
CA GLU A 15 -2.46 10.20 -16.40
C GLU A 15 -3.97 10.25 -16.14
N GLY A 16 -4.61 9.08 -15.96
CA GLY A 16 -6.02 8.99 -15.60
C GLY A 16 -6.39 9.60 -14.25
N ARG A 17 -5.40 9.88 -13.39
CA ARG A 17 -5.57 10.52 -12.07
C ARG A 17 -5.03 11.94 -12.02
N GLY A 18 -4.82 12.59 -13.16
CA GLY A 18 -4.30 13.96 -13.23
C GLY A 18 -2.86 14.09 -12.72
N GLY A 19 -2.06 13.04 -12.87
CA GLY A 19 -0.66 13.00 -12.44
C GLY A 19 -0.44 12.61 -10.97
N VAL A 20 -1.50 12.46 -10.18
CA VAL A 20 -1.38 12.10 -8.76
C VAL A 20 -1.32 10.58 -8.61
N LEU A 21 -0.09 10.07 -8.48
CA LEU A 21 0.20 8.67 -8.14
C LEU A 21 1.06 8.64 -6.86
N GLY A 22 0.72 7.78 -5.92
CA GLY A 22 1.51 7.62 -4.68
C GLY A 22 2.69 6.66 -4.84
N VAL A 23 3.00 6.25 -6.07
CA VAL A 23 4.26 5.63 -6.48
C VAL A 23 4.77 6.38 -7.71
N ASP A 24 6.09 6.52 -7.86
CA ASP A 24 6.67 7.02 -9.09
C ASP A 24 6.36 6.06 -10.25
N PRO A 25 5.77 6.51 -11.37
CA PRO A 25 5.44 5.62 -12.49
C PRO A 25 6.65 4.93 -13.12
N GLY A 26 7.84 5.53 -13.01
CA GLY A 26 9.11 4.94 -13.43
C GLY A 26 9.66 3.89 -12.46
N LEU A 27 9.12 3.80 -11.24
CA LEU A 27 9.55 2.96 -10.11
C LEU A 27 10.94 3.29 -9.57
N GLU A 28 11.94 3.35 -10.46
CA GLU A 28 13.30 3.76 -10.13
C GLU A 28 13.45 5.29 -10.20
N ILE A 29 14.03 5.85 -9.14
CA ILE A 29 14.30 7.28 -8.99
C ILE A 29 15.79 7.50 -8.69
N GLU A 30 16.28 8.71 -8.98
CA GLU A 30 17.52 9.22 -8.41
C GLU A 30 17.14 10.16 -7.26
N PRO A 31 17.22 9.73 -5.98
CA PRO A 31 16.75 10.55 -4.86
C PRO A 31 17.58 11.83 -4.73
N ASP A 32 16.90 12.98 -4.79
CA ASP A 32 17.41 14.29 -4.37
C ASP A 32 16.97 14.61 -2.92
N ASP A 33 17.25 15.83 -2.47
CA ASP A 33 16.90 16.29 -1.11
C ASP A 33 15.40 16.30 -0.80
N SER A 34 14.51 16.12 -1.80
CA SER A 34 13.07 16.02 -1.59
C SER A 34 12.62 14.62 -1.15
N TRP A 35 13.47 13.61 -1.30
CA TRP A 35 13.19 12.21 -0.97
C TRP A 35 13.81 11.82 0.36
N THR A 36 13.06 11.08 1.17
CA THR A 36 13.53 10.54 2.45
C THR A 36 13.56 9.02 2.38
N ALA A 37 14.66 8.40 2.79
CA ALA A 37 14.76 6.95 2.85
C ALA A 37 13.74 6.38 3.84
N VAL A 38 13.03 5.32 3.46
CA VAL A 38 12.04 4.66 4.32
C VAL A 38 12.69 4.09 5.59
N SER A 39 13.99 3.78 5.55
CA SER A 39 14.77 3.37 6.73
C SER A 39 14.78 4.40 7.86
N GLU A 40 14.60 5.70 7.56
CA GLU A 40 14.51 6.73 8.60
C GLU A 40 13.19 6.63 9.40
N LEU A 41 12.13 6.02 8.84
CA LEU A 41 10.86 5.82 9.55
C LEU A 41 10.96 4.82 10.71
N VAL A 42 11.97 3.95 10.69
CA VAL A 42 12.18 2.93 11.73
C VAL A 42 13.30 3.32 12.71
N ARG A 43 13.86 4.52 12.57
CA ARG A 43 14.89 5.02 13.47
C ARG A 43 14.27 5.49 14.78
N GLU A 44 14.67 4.90 15.89
CA GLU A 44 14.24 5.37 17.21
C GLU A 44 14.68 6.82 17.46
N PRO A 45 13.82 7.68 18.06
CA PRO A 45 12.56 7.36 18.74
C PRO A 45 11.30 7.36 17.85
N TYR A 46 11.43 7.06 16.56
CA TYR A 46 10.37 7.03 15.54
C TYR A 46 9.73 8.40 15.28
N THR A 47 10.50 9.47 15.46
CA THR A 47 10.03 10.86 15.32
C THR A 47 9.37 11.09 13.97
N LEU A 48 10.05 10.75 12.87
CA LEU A 48 9.56 10.99 11.52
C LEU A 48 8.26 10.22 11.23
N MET A 49 8.16 8.95 11.67
CA MET A 49 6.91 8.19 11.57
C MET A 49 5.79 8.87 12.37
N GLY A 50 6.10 9.37 13.57
CA GLY A 50 5.14 10.07 14.42
C GLY A 50 4.61 11.34 13.77
N GLU A 51 5.49 12.13 13.15
CA GLU A 51 5.12 13.35 12.42
C GLU A 51 4.22 13.05 11.22
N LEU A 52 4.49 11.98 10.46
CA LEU A 52 3.61 11.57 9.36
C LEU A 52 2.23 11.12 9.85
N VAL A 53 2.19 10.39 10.97
CA VAL A 53 0.92 9.99 11.60
C VAL A 53 0.12 11.22 12.03
N GLU A 54 0.75 12.18 12.71
CA GLU A 54 0.09 13.41 13.16
C GLU A 54 -0.37 14.29 11.99
N ARG A 55 0.46 14.43 10.95
CA ARG A 55 0.10 15.14 9.72
C ARG A 55 -1.11 14.49 9.05
N THR A 56 -1.15 13.16 8.99
CA THR A 56 -2.27 12.43 8.40
C THR A 56 -3.52 12.56 9.27
N ALA A 57 -3.41 12.45 10.59
CA ALA A 57 -4.49 12.66 11.53
C ALA A 57 -5.09 14.07 11.40
N GLY A 58 -4.23 15.10 11.34
CA GLY A 58 -4.63 16.50 11.14
C GLY A 58 -5.34 16.73 9.80
N ARG A 59 -4.84 16.15 8.69
CA ARG A 59 -5.48 16.24 7.36
C ARG A 59 -6.93 15.77 7.37
N TRP A 60 -7.24 14.75 8.18
CA TRP A 60 -8.56 14.13 8.23
C TRP A 60 -9.38 14.49 9.47
N ASN A 61 -8.90 15.42 10.31
CA ASN A 61 -9.48 15.74 11.61
C ASN A 61 -9.80 14.48 12.44
N ALA A 62 -8.84 13.56 12.51
CA ALA A 62 -9.03 12.21 13.02
C ALA A 62 -8.18 11.94 14.26
N PRO A 63 -8.57 10.98 15.14
CA PRO A 63 -7.70 10.49 16.19
C PRO A 63 -6.39 9.90 15.64
N ARG A 64 -5.31 9.98 16.42
CA ARG A 64 -3.95 9.50 16.04
C ARG A 64 -3.95 8.07 15.46
N HIS A 65 -4.70 7.15 16.04
CA HIS A 65 -4.76 5.76 15.58
C HIS A 65 -5.47 5.61 14.21
N VAL A 66 -6.44 6.47 13.91
CA VAL A 66 -7.07 6.56 12.58
C VAL A 66 -6.10 7.16 11.59
N GLY A 67 -5.39 8.24 11.96
CA GLY A 67 -4.32 8.82 11.14
C GLY A 67 -3.24 7.80 10.77
N ALA A 68 -2.82 6.95 11.70
CA ALA A 68 -1.88 5.85 11.44
C ALA A 68 -2.45 4.80 10.47
N ALA A 69 -3.73 4.44 10.61
CA ALA A 69 -4.38 3.51 9.69
C ALA A 69 -4.51 4.07 8.27
N LEU A 70 -4.80 5.37 8.12
CA LEU A 70 -4.90 6.05 6.84
C LEU A 70 -3.53 6.25 6.18
N LEU A 71 -2.51 6.59 6.97
CA LEU A 71 -1.11 6.66 6.48
C LEU A 71 -0.70 5.29 5.91
N TRP A 72 -0.96 4.22 6.65
CA TRP A 72 -0.68 2.87 6.19
C TRP A 72 -1.50 2.49 4.95
N LYS A 73 -2.79 2.87 4.91
CA LYS A 73 -3.64 2.64 3.74
C LYS A 73 -3.00 3.25 2.49
N THR A 74 -2.39 4.43 2.58
CA THR A 74 -1.68 5.04 1.46
C THR A 74 -0.35 4.34 1.16
N TYR A 75 0.57 4.27 2.13
CA TYR A 75 1.91 3.71 1.91
C TYR A 75 1.85 2.24 1.48
N GLY A 76 1.12 1.41 2.24
CA GLY A 76 0.98 -0.01 1.97
C GLY A 76 0.29 -0.30 0.64
N TYR A 77 -0.65 0.57 0.24
CA TYR A 77 -1.28 0.49 -1.08
C TYR A 77 -0.28 0.71 -2.20
N TRP A 78 0.41 1.84 -2.19
CA TRP A 78 1.32 2.19 -3.27
C TRP A 78 2.57 1.31 -3.34
N HIS A 79 2.99 0.75 -2.20
CA HIS A 79 4.04 -0.27 -2.17
C HIS A 79 3.60 -1.59 -2.80
N MET A 80 2.37 -2.03 -2.55
CA MET A 80 1.85 -3.30 -3.07
C MET A 80 1.38 -3.22 -4.52
N PHE A 81 0.87 -2.05 -4.92
CA PHE A 81 0.24 -1.82 -6.22
C PHE A 81 1.08 -2.25 -7.44
N PRO A 82 2.35 -1.82 -7.60
CA PRO A 82 3.16 -2.24 -8.74
C PRO A 82 3.53 -3.73 -8.70
N MET A 83 3.66 -4.32 -7.50
CA MET A 83 3.93 -5.75 -7.34
C MET A 83 2.74 -6.61 -7.80
N ALA A 84 1.52 -6.24 -7.41
CA ALA A 84 0.32 -6.95 -7.83
C ALA A 84 0.07 -6.83 -9.34
N LEU A 85 0.30 -5.64 -9.92
CA LEU A 85 0.22 -5.44 -11.37
C LEU A 85 1.28 -6.25 -12.12
N GLY A 86 2.54 -6.21 -11.67
CA GLY A 86 3.62 -6.99 -12.28
C GLY A 86 3.34 -8.49 -12.29
N TRP A 87 2.78 -9.02 -11.19
CA TRP A 87 2.34 -10.41 -11.12
C TRP A 87 1.27 -10.75 -12.17
N ALA A 88 0.28 -9.88 -12.38
CA ALA A 88 -0.83 -10.16 -13.30
C ALA A 88 -0.53 -9.89 -14.78
N LEU A 89 0.45 -9.04 -15.08
CA LEU A 89 0.77 -8.64 -16.45
C LEU A 89 1.65 -9.69 -17.15
N ASP A 90 2.92 -9.78 -16.75
CA ASP A 90 3.93 -10.66 -17.35
C ASP A 90 4.63 -11.54 -16.30
N GLY A 91 4.13 -11.55 -15.06
CA GLY A 91 4.67 -12.32 -13.95
C GLY A 91 5.95 -11.74 -13.33
N ARG A 92 6.44 -10.58 -13.82
CA ARG A 92 7.64 -9.90 -13.31
C ARG A 92 7.24 -8.93 -12.20
N VAL A 93 7.68 -9.21 -10.99
CA VAL A 93 7.33 -8.44 -9.79
C VAL A 93 8.44 -7.44 -9.46
N PRO A 94 8.19 -6.11 -9.50
CA PRO A 94 9.16 -5.13 -9.06
C PRO A 94 9.18 -5.00 -7.53
N VAL A 95 10.22 -5.54 -6.90
CA VAL A 95 10.40 -5.44 -5.45
C VAL A 95 11.18 -4.17 -5.11
N MET A 96 10.51 -3.25 -4.42
CA MET A 96 11.11 -2.11 -3.73
C MET A 96 11.59 -2.57 -2.34
N LYS A 97 12.86 -2.96 -2.23
CA LYS A 97 13.43 -3.40 -0.94
C LYS A 97 13.46 -2.25 0.05
N PHE A 98 13.25 -2.54 1.32
CA PHE A 98 13.20 -1.55 2.40
C PHE A 98 14.33 -0.52 2.36
N ARG A 99 15.57 -0.98 2.14
CA ARG A 99 16.78 -0.14 2.08
C ARG A 99 16.87 0.75 0.84
N ASP A 100 16.20 0.35 -0.24
CA ASP A 100 16.23 0.99 -1.55
C ASP A 100 14.99 1.88 -1.75
N THR A 101 13.98 1.78 -0.87
CA THR A 101 12.73 2.56 -0.94
C THR A 101 12.86 3.93 -0.29
N TYR A 102 12.37 4.95 -0.99
CA TYR A 102 12.26 6.32 -0.54
C TYR A 102 10.80 6.78 -0.60
N PHE A 103 10.47 7.79 0.18
CA PHE A 103 9.19 8.45 0.15
C PHE A 103 9.34 9.97 0.19
N LYS A 104 8.31 10.67 -0.26
CA LYS A 104 8.10 12.10 -0.01
C LYS A 104 6.63 12.35 0.30
N VAL A 105 6.34 13.43 1.02
CA VAL A 105 4.96 13.84 1.24
C VAL A 105 4.42 14.46 -0.05
N SER A 106 3.20 14.08 -0.44
CA SER A 106 2.55 14.53 -1.67
C SER A 106 1.04 14.61 -1.50
N ASP A 107 0.33 15.05 -2.54
CA ASP A 107 -1.14 15.12 -2.53
C ASP A 107 -1.81 13.75 -2.37
N ALA A 108 -1.13 12.68 -2.81
CA ALA A 108 -1.51 11.29 -2.58
C ALA A 108 -1.40 10.87 -1.10
N GLY A 109 -0.85 11.73 -0.23
CA GLY A 109 -0.47 11.45 1.15
C GLY A 109 1.03 11.22 1.24
N VAL A 110 1.50 10.18 0.57
CA VAL A 110 2.93 9.96 0.29
C VAL A 110 3.08 9.46 -1.14
N THR A 111 4.19 9.84 -1.78
CA THR A 111 4.67 9.20 -3.00
C THR A 111 5.93 8.42 -2.68
N ILE A 112 6.01 7.18 -3.15
CA ILE A 112 7.17 6.32 -2.97
C ILE A 112 7.89 6.05 -4.30
N GLY A 113 9.17 5.71 -4.22
CA GLY A 113 9.98 5.23 -5.34
C GLY A 113 11.15 4.44 -4.78
N ALA A 114 11.95 3.81 -5.62
CA ALA A 114 13.17 3.14 -5.18
C ALA A 114 14.40 3.66 -5.91
N SER A 115 15.53 3.76 -5.22
CA SER A 115 16.82 3.98 -5.88
C SER A 115 17.27 2.78 -6.72
N ARG A 116 16.63 1.61 -6.50
CA ARG A 116 16.85 0.38 -7.25
C ARG A 116 15.66 -0.57 -7.09
N ILE A 117 15.20 -1.15 -8.20
CA ILE A 117 14.21 -2.23 -8.19
C ILE A 117 14.91 -3.58 -8.30
N THR A 118 14.50 -4.53 -7.45
CA THR A 118 14.85 -5.94 -7.64
C THR A 118 13.68 -6.64 -8.34
N TRP A 119 13.92 -7.24 -9.50
CA TRP A 119 12.89 -7.99 -10.20
C TRP A 119 12.82 -9.42 -9.69
N GLY A 120 11.65 -9.83 -9.20
CA GLY A 120 11.33 -11.20 -8.80
C GLY A 120 10.23 -11.80 -9.68
N THR A 121 9.81 -13.01 -9.36
CA THR A 121 8.75 -13.73 -10.06
C THR A 121 7.77 -14.34 -9.06
N GLY A 122 6.48 -14.31 -9.41
CA GLY A 122 5.44 -14.98 -8.63
C GLY A 122 5.16 -14.37 -7.26
N SER A 123 4.34 -15.09 -6.49
CA SER A 123 3.84 -14.70 -5.16
C SER A 123 4.93 -14.72 -4.07
N GLU A 124 5.96 -15.56 -4.21
CA GLU A 124 7.09 -15.61 -3.26
C GLU A 124 7.87 -14.29 -3.19
N ALA A 125 8.09 -13.63 -4.34
CA ALA A 125 8.74 -12.32 -4.37
C ALA A 125 7.93 -11.27 -3.60
N ILE A 126 6.60 -11.32 -3.71
CA ILE A 126 5.68 -10.43 -3.00
C ILE A 126 5.67 -10.73 -1.50
N ALA A 127 5.62 -12.01 -1.12
CA ALA A 127 5.67 -12.44 0.28
C ALA A 127 6.97 -11.97 0.95
N GLY A 128 8.10 -12.11 0.27
CA GLY A 128 9.40 -11.60 0.73
C GLY A 128 9.40 -10.09 0.94
N ALA A 129 8.85 -9.33 -0.01
CA ALA A 129 8.73 -7.86 0.11
C ALA A 129 7.79 -7.43 1.24
N VAL A 130 6.68 -8.14 1.47
CA VAL A 130 5.78 -7.87 2.60
C VAL A 130 6.49 -8.09 3.93
N ALA A 131 7.23 -9.20 4.05
CA ALA A 131 7.97 -9.52 5.27
C ALA A 131 9.11 -8.52 5.55
N GLU A 132 9.86 -8.14 4.51
CA GLU A 132 11.03 -7.28 4.63
C GLU A 132 10.67 -5.79 4.72
N SER A 133 9.80 -5.29 3.83
CA SER A 133 9.58 -3.85 3.65
C SER A 133 8.32 -3.33 4.35
N GLN A 134 7.31 -4.17 4.59
CA GLN A 134 6.06 -3.74 5.23
C GLN A 134 5.99 -4.09 6.71
N ALA A 135 6.41 -5.29 7.11
CA ALA A 135 6.23 -5.77 8.48
C ALA A 135 6.89 -4.88 9.56
N PRO A 136 8.09 -4.31 9.36
CA PRO A 136 8.68 -3.38 10.34
C PRO A 136 7.81 -2.14 10.58
N LEU A 137 7.29 -1.54 9.51
CA LEU A 137 6.46 -0.34 9.57
C LEU A 137 5.11 -0.61 10.23
N VAL A 138 4.47 -1.75 9.92
CA VAL A 138 3.22 -2.18 10.56
C VAL A 138 3.40 -2.34 12.06
N LYS A 139 4.48 -2.99 12.51
CA LYS A 139 4.78 -3.17 13.94
C LYS A 139 4.97 -1.85 14.66
N ILE A 140 5.68 -0.91 14.05
CA ILE A 140 5.93 0.42 14.62
C ILE A 140 4.64 1.22 14.73
N LEU A 141 3.85 1.29 13.64
CA LEU A 141 2.55 1.97 13.63
C LEU A 141 1.60 1.40 14.68
N SER A 142 1.52 0.07 14.75
CA SER A 142 0.73 -0.65 15.75
C SER A 142 1.13 -0.27 17.18
N ARG A 143 2.44 -0.32 17.48
CA ARG A 143 2.96 0.00 18.82
C ARG A 143 2.74 1.47 19.19
N MET A 144 3.06 2.40 18.28
CA MET A 144 3.10 3.83 18.59
C MET A 144 1.72 4.51 18.56
N ALA A 145 0.79 4.00 17.74
CA ALA A 145 -0.52 4.60 17.56
C ALA A 145 -1.65 3.72 18.12
N ARG A 146 -1.33 2.53 18.65
CA ARG A 146 -2.30 1.58 19.24
C ARG A 146 -3.39 1.13 18.26
N VAL A 147 -3.05 1.04 16.97
CA VAL A 147 -3.90 0.45 15.93
C VAL A 147 -3.58 -1.03 15.79
N GLY A 148 -4.59 -1.91 15.67
CA GLY A 148 -4.34 -3.35 15.55
C GLY A 148 -3.64 -3.71 14.23
N GLU A 149 -2.62 -4.57 14.27
CA GLU A 149 -1.89 -5.00 13.05
C GLU A 149 -2.81 -5.63 12.00
N ARG A 150 -3.81 -6.40 12.42
CA ARG A 150 -4.80 -7.01 11.51
C ARG A 150 -5.55 -5.95 10.69
N THR A 151 -5.84 -4.78 11.28
CA THR A 151 -6.44 -3.64 10.57
C THR A 151 -5.51 -3.11 9.48
N LEU A 152 -4.22 -2.97 9.79
CA LEU A 152 -3.19 -2.50 8.86
C LEU A 152 -2.99 -3.51 7.72
N TRP A 153 -2.83 -4.79 8.04
CA TRP A 153 -2.69 -5.86 7.04
C TRP A 153 -3.91 -6.00 6.14
N GLY A 154 -5.10 -5.66 6.64
CA GLY A 154 -6.30 -5.60 5.80
C GLY A 154 -6.21 -4.57 4.68
N SER A 155 -5.47 -3.47 4.88
CA SER A 155 -5.22 -2.47 3.84
C SER A 155 -4.21 -2.98 2.82
N THR A 156 -3.18 -3.70 3.27
CA THR A 156 -2.25 -4.40 2.37
C THR A 156 -2.97 -5.46 1.54
N ALA A 157 -3.88 -6.25 2.13
CA ALA A 157 -4.63 -7.25 1.39
C ALA A 157 -5.56 -6.61 0.33
N GLU A 158 -6.24 -5.52 0.68
CA GLU A 158 -7.01 -4.72 -0.27
C GLU A 158 -6.13 -4.17 -1.41
N ALA A 159 -4.88 -3.79 -1.11
CA ALA A 159 -3.93 -3.31 -2.11
C ALA A 159 -3.46 -4.38 -3.11
N VAL A 160 -3.62 -5.66 -2.78
CA VAL A 160 -3.46 -6.76 -3.75
C VAL A 160 -4.69 -6.84 -4.66
N ALA A 161 -5.89 -6.84 -4.08
CA ALA A 161 -7.13 -7.09 -4.81
C ALA A 161 -7.60 -5.92 -5.68
N HIS A 162 -7.38 -4.69 -5.24
CA HIS A 162 -7.84 -3.50 -5.94
C HIS A 162 -7.27 -3.36 -7.37
N PRO A 163 -5.94 -3.38 -7.61
CA PRO A 163 -5.40 -3.33 -8.97
C PRO A 163 -5.90 -4.50 -9.84
N LEU A 164 -6.07 -5.67 -9.24
CA LEU A 164 -6.50 -6.89 -9.93
C LEU A 164 -8.01 -6.96 -10.27
N THR A 165 -8.77 -5.99 -9.77
CA THR A 165 -10.20 -5.86 -10.08
C THR A 165 -10.48 -4.62 -10.94
N GLN A 166 -9.73 -3.54 -10.73
CA GLN A 166 -9.98 -2.22 -11.34
C GLN A 166 -9.05 -1.88 -12.51
N VAL A 167 -7.85 -2.46 -12.60
CA VAL A 167 -6.84 -2.06 -13.60
C VAL A 167 -6.58 -3.20 -14.58
N VAL A 168 -6.21 -4.36 -14.07
CA VAL A 168 -5.99 -5.60 -14.84
C VAL A 168 -6.81 -6.69 -14.18
N LYS A 169 -7.53 -7.52 -14.93
CA LYS A 169 -8.26 -8.65 -14.32
C LYS A 169 -7.27 -9.74 -13.91
N GLY A 170 -7.22 -10.05 -12.61
CA GLY A 170 -6.39 -11.13 -12.07
C GLY A 170 -7.07 -11.84 -10.90
N ASP A 171 -6.70 -13.10 -10.66
CA ASP A 171 -7.21 -13.90 -9.54
C ASP A 171 -6.53 -13.50 -8.22
N TYR A 172 -7.00 -12.40 -7.63
CA TYR A 172 -6.48 -11.88 -6.38
C TYR A 172 -6.65 -12.84 -5.20
N MET A 173 -7.63 -13.74 -5.25
CA MET A 173 -7.85 -14.72 -4.18
C MET A 173 -6.77 -15.80 -4.21
N THR A 174 -6.38 -16.25 -5.40
CA THR A 174 -5.24 -17.16 -5.55
C THR A 174 -3.96 -16.47 -5.13
N LEU A 175 -3.70 -15.24 -5.59
CA LEU A 175 -2.50 -14.50 -5.19
C LEU A 175 -2.42 -14.29 -3.67
N LEU A 176 -3.50 -13.89 -3.00
CA LEU A 176 -3.52 -13.72 -1.54
C LEU A 176 -3.22 -15.02 -0.80
N ARG A 177 -3.77 -16.15 -1.25
CA ARG A 177 -3.48 -17.47 -0.65
C ARG A 177 -2.01 -17.86 -0.80
N GLU A 178 -1.42 -17.60 -1.96
CA GLU A 178 -0.02 -17.93 -2.23
C GLU A 178 0.96 -17.00 -1.49
N ILE A 179 0.65 -15.71 -1.37
CA ILE A 179 1.43 -14.80 -0.50
C ILE A 179 1.35 -15.29 0.96
N GLY A 180 0.17 -15.77 1.38
CA GLY A 180 -0.06 -16.30 2.71
C GLY A 180 -0.24 -15.23 3.77
N LYS A 181 -0.01 -15.62 5.03
CA LYS A 181 -0.12 -14.69 6.17
C LYS A 181 0.95 -13.60 6.08
N PRO A 182 0.65 -12.35 6.49
CA PRO A 182 -0.53 -11.94 7.24
C PRO A 182 -1.72 -11.46 6.39
N VAL A 183 -1.62 -11.46 5.04
CA VAL A 183 -2.64 -10.88 4.16
C VAL A 183 -3.72 -11.89 3.74
N ASP A 184 -3.41 -13.18 3.74
CA ASP A 184 -4.37 -14.23 3.45
C ASP A 184 -5.56 -14.23 4.42
N GLY A 185 -6.74 -14.53 3.87
CA GLY A 185 -7.99 -14.63 4.62
C GLY A 185 -8.55 -13.29 5.11
N LEU A 186 -7.98 -12.15 4.71
CA LEU A 186 -8.45 -10.81 5.11
C LEU A 186 -9.52 -10.20 4.19
N LEU A 187 -9.78 -10.83 3.04
CA LEU A 187 -10.86 -10.45 2.13
C LEU A 187 -11.87 -11.59 1.96
N THR A 188 -13.08 -11.24 1.54
CA THR A 188 -14.14 -12.15 1.10
C THR A 188 -14.62 -11.71 -0.28
N PRO A 189 -14.66 -12.60 -1.30
CA PRO A 189 -15.24 -12.27 -2.60
C PRO A 189 -16.70 -11.86 -2.50
N SER A 190 -17.13 -10.91 -3.33
CA SER A 190 -18.53 -10.50 -3.45
C SER A 190 -18.80 -9.91 -4.83
N GLY A 191 -19.60 -10.61 -5.64
CA GLY A 191 -19.83 -10.24 -7.05
C GLY A 191 -18.50 -10.06 -7.81
N ASP A 192 -18.37 -8.94 -8.52
CA ASP A 192 -17.15 -8.55 -9.24
C ASP A 192 -16.08 -7.88 -8.35
N GLY A 193 -16.32 -7.82 -7.04
CA GLY A 193 -15.46 -7.17 -6.05
C GLY A 193 -15.19 -8.03 -4.82
N TYR A 194 -15.00 -7.37 -3.69
CA TYR A 194 -14.66 -8.00 -2.42
C TYR A 194 -15.05 -7.12 -1.25
N PHE A 195 -15.27 -7.75 -0.09
CA PHE A 195 -15.33 -7.07 1.20
C PHE A 195 -14.08 -7.36 2.01
N ARG A 196 -13.58 -6.35 2.72
CA ARG A 196 -12.58 -6.56 3.77
C ARG A 196 -13.22 -7.28 4.95
N LYS A 197 -12.45 -8.12 5.65
CA LYS A 197 -12.82 -8.69 6.97
C LYS A 197 -12.35 -7.84 8.14
N THR A 198 -11.87 -6.64 7.85
CA THR A 198 -11.32 -5.69 8.81
C THR A 198 -11.86 -4.30 8.49
N CYS A 199 -11.97 -3.44 9.49
CA CYS A 199 -12.29 -2.02 9.29
C CYS A 199 -11.00 -1.25 9.01
N CYS A 200 -10.97 -0.37 8.02
CA CYS A 200 -9.81 0.51 7.73
C CYS A 200 -9.87 1.82 8.52
N LEU A 201 -10.89 1.97 9.38
CA LEU A 201 -11.21 3.16 10.16
C LEU A 201 -11.64 4.38 9.33
N TRP A 202 -11.86 4.22 8.02
CA TRP A 202 -12.42 5.30 7.19
C TRP A 202 -13.77 5.79 7.74
N ILE A 203 -14.68 4.87 8.07
CA ILE A 203 -16.04 5.20 8.54
C ILE A 203 -16.08 5.94 9.90
N THR A 204 -14.96 6.11 10.58
CA THR A 204 -14.88 6.87 11.83
C THR A 204 -14.52 8.34 11.60
N LEU A 205 -14.30 8.74 10.35
CA LEU A 205 -14.10 10.13 9.96
C LEU A 205 -15.44 10.88 9.94
N PRO A 206 -15.44 12.21 10.14
CA PRO A 206 -16.65 13.01 9.99
C PRO A 206 -17.13 13.01 8.54
N ASP A 207 -18.45 12.96 8.35
CA ASP A 207 -19.13 13.18 7.06
C ASP A 207 -18.67 12.26 5.90
N VAL A 208 -18.31 11.01 6.22
CA VAL A 208 -17.96 10.00 5.20
C VAL A 208 -18.88 8.79 5.23
N GLU A 209 -19.07 8.20 4.05
CA GLU A 209 -19.80 6.95 3.89
C GLU A 209 -18.86 5.73 3.80
N PRO A 210 -19.35 4.52 4.14
CA PRO A 210 -18.61 3.29 3.89
C PRO A 210 -18.27 3.11 2.40
N CYS A 211 -17.01 2.76 2.11
CA CYS A 211 -16.62 2.40 0.75
C CYS A 211 -17.26 1.07 0.31
N SER A 212 -17.33 0.82 -1.00
CA SER A 212 -17.91 -0.39 -1.57
C SER A 212 -17.26 -1.70 -1.09
N THR A 213 -16.03 -1.64 -0.58
CA THR A 213 -15.28 -2.79 -0.03
C THR A 213 -15.37 -2.88 1.50
N CYS A 214 -16.14 -2.02 2.16
CA CYS A 214 -16.14 -1.87 3.60
C CYS A 214 -16.76 -3.09 4.30
N CYS A 215 -16.12 -3.55 5.39
CA CYS A 215 -16.53 -4.73 6.13
C CYS A 215 -17.92 -4.61 6.80
N VAL A 216 -18.40 -3.38 6.99
CA VAL A 216 -19.72 -3.13 7.59
C VAL A 216 -20.86 -3.37 6.61
N LEU A 217 -20.60 -3.29 5.30
CA LEU A 217 -21.58 -3.58 4.25
C LEU A 217 -21.76 -5.08 4.01
N ALA A 218 -20.75 -5.89 4.37
CA ALA A 218 -20.76 -7.34 4.18
C ALA A 218 -21.79 -8.10 5.04
N ARG A 219 -22.48 -7.40 5.94
CA ARG A 219 -23.44 -7.97 6.90
C ARG A 219 -24.90 -7.57 6.64
N ASN A 220 -25.18 -6.96 5.49
CA ASN A 220 -26.53 -6.67 5.03
C ASN A 220 -26.97 -7.68 3.97
#